data_AF-A0A7K2C6E0-F1
#
_entry.id   AF-A0A7K2C6E0-F1
#
_cell.length_a   1.000
_cell.length_b   1.000
_cell.length_c   1.000
_cell.angle_alpha   90.00
_cell.angle_beta   90.00
_cell.angle_gamma   90.00
#
_symmetry.space_group_name_H-M   'P 1'
#
loop_
_entity.id
_entity.type
_entity.pdbx_description
1 polymer ?
#
loop_
_entity_poly.entity_id
_entity_poly.type
_entity_poly.pdbx_seq_one_letter_code
_entity_poly.pdbx_strand_id
1 'polypeptide(L)' 'GHPATMSHGALSSEERARLGVTDNLVRLSVGIEDSEDLLEDLEQALRKI' A
#
# COMPACT_ATOMS: atom_id res chain seq x y z
N GLY A 1 1.45 -3.31 -0.90
CA GLY A 1 0.93 -3.54 -2.26
C GLY A 1 0.27 -2.29 -2.78
N HIS A 2 0.38 -2.00 -4.08
CA HIS A 2 -0.12 -0.78 -4.71
C HIS A 2 -1.42 -1.07 -5.48
N PRO A 3 -2.62 -0.85 -4.90
CA PRO A 3 -3.86 -1.33 -5.51
C PRO A 3 -4.15 -0.70 -6.87
N ALA A 4 -3.76 0.57 -7.08
CA ALA A 4 -4.01 1.30 -8.32
C ALA A 4 -3.31 0.69 -9.55
N THR A 5 -2.19 -0.01 -9.39
CA THR A 5 -1.46 -0.69 -10.48
C THR A 5 -1.56 -2.21 -10.41
N MET A 6 -2.01 -2.77 -9.28
CA MET A 6 -2.11 -4.21 -9.06
C MET A 6 -3.58 -4.66 -9.08
N SER A 7 -4.16 -4.98 -7.91
CA SER A 7 -5.48 -5.62 -7.81
C SER A 7 -6.64 -4.79 -8.38
N HIS A 8 -6.50 -3.46 -8.46
CA HIS A 8 -7.49 -2.56 -9.04
C HIS A 8 -6.98 -1.90 -10.33
N GLY A 9 -5.88 -2.38 -10.91
CA GLY A 9 -5.27 -1.79 -12.11
C GLY A 9 -6.12 -1.90 -13.38
N ALA A 10 -7.09 -2.83 -13.41
CA ALA A 10 -8.04 -2.96 -14.51
C ALA A 10 -9.19 -1.94 -14.48
N LEU A 11 -9.40 -1.25 -13.34
CA LEU A 11 -10.44 -0.23 -13.21
C LEU A 11 -9.96 1.10 -13.78
N SER A 12 -10.87 1.86 -14.39
CA SER A 12 -10.59 3.25 -14.75
C SER A 12 -10.28 4.10 -13.51
N SER A 13 -9.59 5.22 -13.69
CA SER A 13 -9.26 6.13 -12.57
C SER A 13 -10.53 6.64 -11.86
N GLU A 14 -11.62 6.83 -12.60
CA GLU A 14 -12.90 7.27 -12.05
C GLU A 14 -13.58 6.19 -11.18
N GLU A 15 -13.55 4.93 -11.63
CA GLU A 15 -14.04 3.79 -10.84
C GLU A 15 -13.22 3.59 -9.56
N ARG A 16 -11.88 3.69 -9.65
CA ARG A 16 -11.00 3.60 -8.48
C ARG A 16 -11.30 4.71 -7.47
N ALA A 17 -11.46 5.94 -7.95
CA ALA A 17 -11.78 7.09 -7.08
C ALA A 17 -13.11 6.90 -6.34
N ARG A 18 -14.15 6.37 -7.01
CA ARG A 18 -15.44 6.04 -6.37
C ARG A 18 -15.32 5.00 -5.25
N LEU A 19 -14.35 4.10 -5.33
CA LEU A 19 -14.07 3.08 -4.31
C LEU A 19 -13.08 3.56 -3.23
N GLY A 20 -12.63 4.82 -3.29
CA GLY A 20 -11.61 5.35 -2.37
C GLY A 20 -10.19 4.84 -2.65
N VAL A 21 -9.94 4.23 -3.81
CA VAL A 21 -8.61 3.76 -4.22
C VAL A 21 -7.87 4.91 -4.91
N THR A 22 -7.04 5.61 -4.15
CA THR A 22 -6.17 6.67 -4.69
C THR A 22 -4.89 6.10 -5.30
N ASP A 23 -4.28 6.82 -6.23
CA ASP A 23 -3.01 6.40 -6.85
C ASP A 23 -1.84 6.32 -5.86
N ASN A 24 -1.92 6.98 -4.70
CA ASN A 24 -0.89 6.91 -3.64
C ASN A 24 -1.21 5.89 -2.54
N LEU A 25 -2.31 5.12 -2.67
CA LEU A 25 -2.72 4.17 -1.64
C LEU A 25 -1.74 2.99 -1.58
N VAL A 26 -1.18 2.75 -0.40
CA VAL A 26 -0.40 1.54 -0.11
C VAL A 26 -1.22 0.67 0.84
N ARG A 27 -1.51 -0.57 0.41
CA ARG A 27 -2.15 -1.59 1.24
C ARG A 27 -1.08 -2.48 1.87
N LEU A 28 -0.99 -2.47 3.20
CA LEU A 28 -0.11 -3.36 3.97
C LEU A 28 -0.93 -4.51 4.57
N SER A 29 -0.48 -5.75 4.37
CA SER A 29 -1.02 -6.92 5.07
C SER A 29 -0.03 -7.27 6.15
N VAL A 30 -0.38 -7.03 7.41
CA VAL A 30 0.50 -7.33 8.55
C VAL A 30 0.43 -8.83 8.84
N GLY A 31 1.58 -9.49 8.92
CA GLY A 31 1.68 -10.91 9.25
C GLY A 31 1.76 -11.14 10.77
N ILE A 32 2.48 -12.18 11.16
CA ILE A 32 2.69 -12.58 12.57
C ILE A 32 4.16 -12.44 13.01
N GLU A 33 4.92 -11.61 12.28
CA GLU A 33 6.32 -11.30 12.57
C GLU A 33 6.48 -10.50 13.88
N ASP A 34 7.72 -10.34 14.35
CA ASP A 34 8.01 -9.46 15.47
C ASP A 34 7.65 -8.01 15.14
N SER A 35 7.02 -7.33 16.09
CA SER A 35 6.60 -5.94 15.91
C SER A 35 7.78 -4.96 15.77
N GLU A 36 8.92 -5.24 16.39
CA GLU A 36 10.11 -4.39 16.31
C GLU A 36 10.73 -4.48 14.91
N ASP A 37 10.85 -5.69 14.35
CA ASP A 37 11.33 -5.91 12.98
C ASP A 37 10.44 -5.20 11.95
N LEU A 38 9.11 -5.33 12.10
CA LEU A 38 8.15 -4.65 11.22
C LEU A 38 8.28 -3.12 11.30
N LEU A 39 8.52 -2.58 12.49
CA LEU A 39 8.69 -1.14 12.68
C LEU A 39 9.99 -0.66 12.04
N GLU A 40 11.10 -1.37 12.26
CA GLU A 40 12.41 -1.02 11.69
C GLU A 40 12.37 -1.05 10.15
N ASP A 41 11.74 -2.07 9.55
CA ASP A 41 11.57 -2.18 8.11
C ASP A 41 10.77 -1.01 7.53
N LEU A 42 9.66 -0.64 8.18
CA LEU A 42 8.82 0.48 7.74
C LEU A 42 9.56 1.82 7.91
N GLU A 43 10.25 2.04 9.02
CA GLU A 43 11.06 3.25 9.23
C GLU A 43 12.18 3.37 8.18
N GLN A 44 12.91 2.29 7.94
CA GLN A 44 13.98 2.25 6.95
C GLN A 44 13.43 2.52 5.54
N ALA A 45 12.26 2.00 5.19
CA ALA A 45 11.64 2.23 3.88
C ALA A 45 11.18 3.69 3.73
N LEU A 46 10.53 4.26 4.76
CA LEU A 46 10.03 5.64 4.72
C LEU A 46 11.15 6.69 4.69
N ARG A 47 12.31 6.42 5.30
CA ARG A 47 13.48 7.31 5.22
C ARG A 47 14.15 7.37 3.84
N LYS A 48 13.85 6.43 2.94
CA LYS A 48 14.43 6.35 1.58
C LYS A 48 13.64 7.15 0.53
N ILE A 49 12.50 7.72 0.92
CA ILE A 49 11.59 8.52 0.08
C ILE A 49 11.85 10.01 0.38
#